data_AF-A0A0F9HXA5-F1
#
_entry.id   AF-A0A0F9HXA5-F1
#
_cell.length_a   1.000
_cell.length_b   1.000
_cell.length_c   1.000
_cell.angle_alpha   90.00
_cell.angle_beta   90.00
_cell.angle_gamma   90.00
#
_symmetry.space_group_name_H-M   'P 1'
#
loop_
_entity.id
_entity.type
_entity.pdbx_description
1 polymer ?
#
loop_
_entity_poly.entity_id
_entity_poly.type
_entity_poly.pdbx_seq_one_letter_code
_entity_poly.pdbx_strand_id
1 'polypeptide(L)' 'MSLDAAHTPLRLHWWRAQPNFGDALSPLILSHVSGRRVVHASVDEADVFGLGSLLQLVRRNFDKPREAGKPMIWGSGL' A
#
# COMPACT_ATOMS: atom_id res chain seq x y z
N MET A 1 3.55 21.31 -5.95
CA MET A 1 4.35 20.27 -6.64
C MET A 1 4.97 20.88 -7.88
N SER A 2 6.24 20.60 -8.18
CA SER A 2 6.83 20.99 -9.47
C SER A 2 6.12 20.24 -10.60
N LEU A 3 5.91 20.91 -11.75
CA LEU A 3 5.30 20.30 -12.94
C LEU A 3 6.08 19.05 -13.41
N ASP A 4 7.39 19.00 -13.19
CA ASP A 4 8.25 17.85 -13.54
C ASP A 4 7.95 16.60 -12.71
N ALA A 5 7.59 16.80 -11.43
CA ALA A 5 7.27 15.69 -10.54
C ALA A 5 5.98 14.99 -10.97
N ALA A 6 4.99 15.73 -11.49
CA ALA A 6 3.71 15.18 -11.95
C ALA A 6 3.86 14.30 -13.21
N HIS A 7 4.83 14.60 -14.08
CA HIS A 7 5.04 13.88 -15.34
C HIS A 7 5.93 12.64 -15.21
N THR A 8 6.71 12.54 -14.13
CA THR A 8 7.56 11.36 -13.89
C THR A 8 6.76 10.26 -13.18
N PRO A 9 6.58 9.07 -13.76
CA PRO A 9 5.84 7.99 -13.09
C PRO A 9 6.51 7.57 -11.79
N LEU A 10 5.71 7.14 -10.82
CA LEU A 10 6.17 6.61 -9.54
C LEU A 10 6.17 5.08 -9.61
N ARG A 11 7.33 4.46 -9.43
CA ARG A 11 7.53 3.02 -9.60
C ARG A 11 7.20 2.30 -8.30
N LEU A 12 6.08 1.59 -8.27
CA LEU A 12 5.62 0.84 -7.11
C LEU A 12 5.86 -0.66 -7.32
N HIS A 13 6.55 -1.30 -6.37
CA HIS A 13 6.62 -2.74 -6.29
C HIS A 13 5.58 -3.27 -5.30
N TRP A 14 4.71 -4.17 -5.76
CA TRP A 14 3.77 -4.91 -4.89
C TRP A 14 3.63 -6.35 -5.39
N TRP A 15 3.10 -7.22 -4.52
CA TRP A 15 2.88 -8.61 -4.86
C TRP A 15 1.74 -8.74 -5.88
N ARG A 16 2.07 -9.09 -7.12
CA ARG A 16 1.08 -9.20 -8.22
C ARG A 16 0.69 -10.63 -8.58
N ALA A 17 1.32 -11.64 -7.97
CA ALA A 17 1.05 -13.03 -8.34
C ALA A 17 -0.33 -13.50 -7.87
N GLN A 18 -0.75 -13.05 -6.68
CA GLN A 18 -2.13 -13.20 -6.20
C GLN A 18 -2.56 -11.87 -5.58
N PRO A 19 -3.38 -11.06 -6.28
CA PRO A 19 -3.77 -9.75 -5.79
C PRO A 19 -4.65 -9.88 -4.54
N ASN A 20 -4.28 -9.18 -3.47
CA ASN A 20 -5.16 -8.89 -2.34
C ASN A 20 -5.70 -7.44 -2.43
N PHE A 21 -6.60 -7.07 -1.52
CA PHE A 21 -7.21 -5.74 -1.48
C PHE A 21 -6.14 -4.65 -1.28
N GLY A 22 -5.12 -4.89 -0.47
CA GLY A 22 -3.98 -4.01 -0.29
C GLY A 22 -3.18 -3.80 -1.57
N ASP A 23 -2.85 -4.89 -2.27
CA ASP A 23 -2.12 -4.88 -3.54
C ASP A 23 -2.92 -4.17 -4.65
N ALA A 24 -4.24 -4.34 -4.67
CA ALA A 24 -5.13 -3.69 -5.63
C ALA A 24 -5.31 -2.19 -5.37
N LEU A 25 -5.38 -1.77 -4.10
CA LEU A 25 -5.55 -0.37 -3.72
C LEU A 25 -4.26 0.44 -3.72
N SER A 26 -3.12 -0.19 -3.43
CA SER A 26 -1.82 0.49 -3.32
C SER A 26 -1.52 1.41 -4.50
N PRO A 27 -1.65 0.99 -5.78
CA PRO A 27 -1.40 1.90 -6.91
C PRO A 27 -2.43 3.02 -7.04
N LEU A 28 -3.68 2.78 -6.65
CA LEU A 28 -4.77 3.78 -6.73
C LEU A 28 -4.61 4.87 -5.68
N ILE A 29 -4.40 4.48 -4.42
CA ILE A 29 -4.18 5.41 -3.31
C ILE A 29 -2.92 6.22 -3.60
N LEU A 30 -1.82 5.54 -3.97
CA LEU A 30 -0.55 6.21 -4.22
C LEU A 30 -0.66 7.18 -5.39
N SER A 31 -1.38 6.84 -6.45
CA SER A 31 -1.62 7.77 -7.56
C SER A 31 -2.44 8.99 -7.14
N HIS A 32 -3.50 8.78 -6.35
CA HIS A 32 -4.35 9.86 -5.86
C HIS A 32 -3.59 10.82 -4.94
N VAL A 33 -2.87 10.31 -3.95
CA VAL A 33 -2.18 11.16 -2.95
C VAL A 33 -0.92 11.82 -3.49
N SER A 34 -0.23 11.17 -4.45
CA SER A 34 0.99 11.74 -5.06
C SER A 34 0.70 12.63 -6.26
N GLY A 35 -0.50 12.60 -6.84
CA GLY A 35 -0.79 13.28 -8.10
C GLY A 35 0.05 12.77 -9.28
N ARG A 36 0.73 11.62 -9.13
CA ARG A 36 1.61 11.02 -10.14
C ARG A 36 0.98 9.74 -10.69
N ARG A 37 1.27 9.44 -11.95
CA ARG A 37 0.99 8.12 -12.51
C ARG A 37 1.82 7.07 -11.75
N VAL A 38 1.21 5.98 -11.32
CA VAL A 38 1.91 4.84 -10.70
C VAL A 38 2.10 3.73 -11.73
N VAL A 39 3.27 3.10 -11.75
CA VAL A 39 3.59 1.95 -12.59
C VAL A 39 4.13 0.80 -11.73
N HIS A 40 3.83 -0.44 -12.09
CA HIS A 40 4.46 -1.60 -11.45
C HIS A 40 5.94 -1.66 -11.84
N ALA A 41 6.82 -1.96 -10.89
CA ALA A 41 8.25 -2.13 -11.12
C ALA A 41 8.79 -3.38 -10.43
N SER A 42 9.92 -3.89 -10.91
CA SER A 42 10.69 -4.92 -10.21
C SER A 42 11.32 -4.33 -8.93
N VAL A 43 11.83 -5.21 -8.06
CA VAL A 43 12.37 -4.84 -6.75
C VAL A 43 13.54 -3.84 -6.87
N ASP A 44 14.39 -4.02 -7.87
CA ASP A 44 15.56 -3.19 -8.17
C ASP A 44 15.23 -1.83 -8.80
N GLU A 45 14.03 -1.70 -9.36
CA GLU A 45 13.56 -0.49 -10.02
C GLU A 45 12.48 0.26 -9.22
N ALA A 46 12.15 -0.18 -8.01
CA ALA A 46 11.06 0.39 -7.23
C ALA A 46 11.45 1.68 -6.50
N ASP A 47 10.60 2.71 -6.58
CA ASP A 47 10.66 3.90 -5.73
C ASP A 47 9.92 3.67 -4.40
N VAL A 48 8.86 2.85 -4.42
CA VAL A 48 7.97 2.56 -3.29
C VAL A 48 7.59 1.08 -3.26
N PHE A 49 7.35 0.53 -2.07
CA PHE A 49 6.91 -0.86 -1.87
C PHE A 49 5.53 -0.91 -1.22
N GLY A 50 4.59 -1.65 -1.81
CA GLY A 50 3.26 -1.95 -1.26
C GLY A 50 3.28 -3.27 -0.48
N LEU A 51 3.16 -3.21 0.85
CA LEU A 51 3.27 -4.36 1.75
C LEU A 51 1.95 -4.57 2.52
N GLY A 52 1.04 -5.41 2.00
CA GLY A 52 -0.30 -5.64 2.59
C GLY A 52 -0.38 -6.60 3.79
N SER A 53 0.59 -7.50 3.98
CA SER A 53 0.49 -8.66 4.90
C SER A 53 0.36 -8.32 6.41
N LEU A 54 0.55 -7.06 6.81
CA LEU A 54 0.39 -6.59 8.19
C LEU A 54 -1.05 -6.72 8.71
N LEU A 55 -2.06 -6.64 7.83
CA LEU A 55 -3.46 -6.75 8.24
C LEU A 55 -3.83 -8.17 8.68
N GLN A 56 -3.26 -9.18 8.03
CA GLN A 56 -3.38 -10.58 8.44
C GLN A 56 -2.77 -10.82 9.82
N LEU A 57 -1.67 -10.15 10.12
CA LEU A 57 -1.03 -10.21 11.44
C LEU A 57 -1.88 -9.52 12.51
N VAL A 58 -2.49 -8.37 12.21
CA VAL A 58 -3.42 -7.70 13.13
C VAL A 58 -4.67 -8.56 13.37
N ARG A 59 -5.30 -9.11 12.32
CA ARG A 59 -6.46 -10.00 12.47
C ARG A 59 -6.16 -11.22 13.35
N ARG A 60 -4.98 -11.85 13.21
CA ARG A 60 -4.57 -13.02 14.00
C ARG A 60 -4.33 -12.69 15.48
N ASN A 61 -3.81 -11.50 15.78
CA ASN A 61 -3.40 -11.13 17.13
C ASN A 61 -4.43 -10.30 17.91
N PHE A 62 -5.54 -9.92 17.26
CA PHE A 62 -6.61 -9.11 17.84
C PHE A 62 -7.98 -9.78 17.62
N ASP A 63 -8.07 -11.07 17.94
CA ASP A 63 -9.29 -11.90 17.83
C ASP A 63 -10.25 -11.75 19.03
N LYS A 64 -9.81 -11.10 20.11
CA LYS A 64 -10.58 -10.84 21.33
C LYS A 64 -10.67 -9.34 21.65
N PRO A 65 -11.76 -8.88 22.28
CA PRO A 65 -11.89 -7.49 22.74
C PRO A 65 -10.78 -7.11 23.72
N ARG A 66 -10.24 -5.89 23.62
CA ARG A 66 -9.26 -5.34 24.57
C ARG A 66 -9.90 -4.23 25.39
N GLU A 67 -9.62 -4.23 26.70
CA GLU A 67 -10.06 -3.19 27.65
C GLU A 67 -9.57 -1.79 27.24
N ALA A 68 -8.37 -1.70 26.64
CA ALA A 68 -7.72 -0.46 26.24
C ALA A 68 -8.20 0.11 24.87
N GLY A 69 -9.26 -0.43 24.27
CA GLY A 69 -9.80 0.01 22.97
C GLY A 69 -9.29 -0.77 21.75
N LYS A 70 -9.86 -0.46 20.57
CA LYS A 70 -9.53 -1.13 19.29
C LYS A 70 -8.23 -0.58 18.71
N PRO A 71 -7.38 -1.41 18.06
CA PRO A 71 -6.22 -0.90 17.33
C PRO A 71 -6.66 0.03 16.20
N MET A 72 -5.98 1.16 16.05
CA MET A 72 -6.15 2.03 14.90
C MET A 72 -5.30 1.48 13.75
N ILE A 73 -5.97 1.09 12.68
CA ILE A 73 -5.34 0.54 11.48
C ILE A 73 -5.41 1.61 10.40
N TRP A 74 -4.25 2.03 9.89
CA TRP A 74 -4.13 2.97 8.79
C TRP A 74 -3.23 2.39 7.70
N GLY A 75 -3.65 2.47 6.44
CA GLY A 75 -2.83 2.11 5.28
C GLY A 75 -2.56 0.62 5.07
N SER A 76 -2.98 -0.29 5.96
CA SER A 76 -2.99 -1.71 5.64
C SER A 76 -4.26 -2.02 4.85
N GLY A 77 -4.13 -2.66 3.68
CA GLY A 77 -5.22 -3.33 2.99
C GLY A 77 -5.18 -4.85 3.23
N LEU A 78 -6.33 -5.51 3.05
CA LEU A 78 -6.53 -6.95 3.17
C LEU A 78 -5.73 -7.72 2.12
#